data_AF-A0A336MV15-F1
#
_entry.id   AF-A0A336MV15-F1
#
_cell.length_a   1.000
_cell.length_b   1.000
_cell.length_c   1.000
_cell.angle_alpha   90.00
_cell.angle_beta   90.00
_cell.angle_gamma   90.00
#
_symmetry.space_group_name_H-M   'P 1'
#
loop_
_entity.id
_entity.type
_entity.pdbx_description
1 polymer ?
#
loop_
_entity_poly.entity_id
_entity_poly.type
_entity_poly.pdbx_seq_one_letter_code
_entity_poly.pdbx_strand_id
1 'polypeptide(L)'
;MKLFLFVLGLSALAYAKDCVNESPTTVSGTHAPTEYCSGDLIFEDNFDDLDVQKWEHEITLAGGGNWEFQWYGTNRSNSFCEDGVLYIRPTLTADTIGEQAMMSDLLSVHGGNPAEVCTNAQFWGCERQGSPSNILNPVRSARIRTSTSFNFKYGKAEVRAKLPVGDWLWPAIWFMPRYNKYGTWPSSGEIDLMESRGNKNLIHNGVNIGTEQVGQTLHFGPYWYLNGYDYASYVVNNGAGYDNDFHLYQLEWTPEYIKFSIDNKETTTIRGPFWELGKFDERAPNTDNPWRTSKNLVAPFDQEFFLIMNLAVGGTNGYFPDDAQNPTGKPWNNQSPSAFTEFWNNRGSWLPTWDLDTDYSKRASLKVDYVKIWAL
;
A
#
# COMPACT_ATOMS: atom_id res chain seq x y z
N MET A 1 50.62 -10.82 -46.23
CA MET A 1 50.94 -10.65 -44.80
C MET A 1 49.71 -10.05 -44.13
N LYS A 2 48.88 -10.86 -43.46
CA LYS A 2 47.67 -10.41 -42.76
C LYS A 2 48.07 -9.95 -41.36
N LEU A 3 47.87 -8.67 -41.06
CA LEU A 3 48.15 -8.07 -39.76
C LEU A 3 46.93 -8.33 -38.86
N PHE A 4 47.08 -9.18 -37.84
CA PHE A 4 46.08 -9.37 -36.80
C PHE A 4 46.23 -8.23 -35.78
N LEU A 5 45.20 -7.39 -35.66
CA LEU A 5 45.04 -6.49 -34.51
C LEU A 5 44.57 -7.33 -33.32
N PHE A 6 45.41 -7.42 -32.28
CA PHE A 6 44.99 -7.88 -30.97
C PHE A 6 44.32 -6.71 -30.24
N VAL A 7 43.01 -6.81 -30.01
CA VAL A 7 42.30 -5.94 -29.06
C VAL A 7 42.51 -6.53 -27.67
N LEU A 8 43.35 -5.88 -26.87
CA LEU A 8 43.48 -6.14 -25.44
C LEU A 8 42.21 -5.62 -24.75
N GLY A 9 41.33 -6.54 -24.35
CA GLY A 9 40.21 -6.21 -23.47
C GLY A 9 40.73 -5.88 -22.07
N LEU A 10 40.56 -4.63 -21.63
CA LEU A 10 40.68 -4.29 -20.22
C LEU A 10 39.47 -4.90 -19.49
N SER A 11 39.70 -5.98 -18.74
CA SER A 11 38.78 -6.42 -17.70
C SER A 11 38.88 -5.41 -16.55
N ALA A 12 37.87 -4.57 -16.37
CA ALA A 12 37.70 -3.85 -15.11
C ALA A 12 37.43 -4.88 -14.01
N LEU A 13 38.41 -5.10 -13.13
CA LEU A 13 38.21 -5.80 -11.87
C LEU A 13 37.30 -4.91 -11.01
N ALA A 14 36.02 -5.26 -10.92
CA ALA A 14 35.15 -4.70 -9.91
C ALA A 14 35.67 -5.14 -8.54
N TYR A 15 36.13 -4.18 -7.73
CA TYR A 15 36.49 -4.44 -6.35
C TYR A 15 35.20 -4.52 -5.55
N ALA A 16 34.81 -5.72 -5.13
CA ALA A 16 33.69 -5.91 -4.22
C ALA A 16 33.96 -5.19 -2.90
N LYS A 17 32.99 -4.43 -2.37
CA LYS A 17 33.04 -3.85 -1.02
C LYS A 17 33.37 -4.92 0.03
N ASP A 18 34.49 -4.72 0.75
CA ASP A 18 34.89 -5.59 1.86
C ASP A 18 33.96 -5.35 3.06
N CYS A 19 32.93 -6.19 3.20
CA CYS A 19 32.00 -6.14 4.34
C CYS A 19 32.55 -6.90 5.55
N VAL A 20 32.37 -6.32 6.74
CA VAL A 20 32.73 -6.97 8.01
C VAL A 20 31.79 -8.15 8.32
N ASN A 21 30.50 -8.02 7.97
CA ASN A 21 29.48 -9.06 8.10
C ASN A 21 28.74 -9.24 6.78
N GLU A 22 28.47 -10.49 6.40
CA GLU A 22 27.57 -10.79 5.29
C GLU A 22 26.12 -10.40 5.67
N SER A 23 25.43 -9.73 4.75
CA SER A 23 24.05 -9.29 4.92
C SER A 23 23.10 -10.36 4.34
N PRO A 24 22.06 -10.82 5.07
CA PRO A 24 21.03 -11.67 4.49
C PRO A 24 20.10 -10.89 3.54
N THR A 25 20.18 -9.54 3.54
CA THR A 25 19.38 -8.69 2.68
C THR A 25 19.69 -8.93 1.20
N THR A 26 18.64 -9.06 0.38
CA THR A 26 18.74 -8.99 -1.08
C THR A 26 17.94 -7.80 -1.59
N VAL A 27 18.42 -7.15 -2.65
CA VAL A 27 17.76 -6.01 -3.30
C VAL A 27 17.75 -6.17 -4.81
N SER A 28 16.73 -5.62 -5.46
CA SER A 28 16.64 -5.56 -6.93
C SER A 28 15.85 -4.34 -7.41
N GLY A 29 16.09 -3.92 -8.66
CA GLY A 29 15.44 -2.77 -9.28
C GLY A 29 16.43 -1.72 -9.79
N THR A 30 15.94 -0.71 -10.51
CA THR A 30 16.79 0.30 -11.14
C THR A 30 17.52 1.23 -10.15
N HIS A 31 17.04 1.32 -8.92
CA HIS A 31 17.59 2.14 -7.83
C HIS A 31 18.16 1.29 -6.69
N ALA A 32 18.25 -0.02 -6.86
CA ALA A 32 18.92 -0.87 -5.89
C ALA A 32 20.44 -0.68 -5.96
N PRO A 33 21.14 -0.54 -4.81
CA PRO A 33 22.60 -0.44 -4.79
C PRO A 33 23.23 -1.73 -5.30
N THR A 34 24.35 -1.61 -6.03
CA THR A 34 25.08 -2.77 -6.55
C THR A 34 25.94 -3.44 -5.47
N GLU A 35 26.32 -2.70 -4.42
CA GLU A 35 27.14 -3.18 -3.30
C GLU A 35 26.68 -2.54 -2.00
N TYR A 36 26.54 -3.35 -0.95
CA TYR A 36 26.14 -2.92 0.39
C TYR A 36 26.58 -3.97 1.42
N CYS A 37 26.65 -3.56 2.67
CA CYS A 37 26.93 -4.36 3.85
C CYS A 37 25.77 -4.27 4.84
N SER A 38 25.77 -5.17 5.81
CA SER A 38 24.89 -5.07 6.99
C SER A 38 24.98 -3.67 7.63
N GLY A 39 23.81 -3.06 7.86
CA GLY A 39 23.68 -1.72 8.43
C GLY A 39 23.71 -0.56 7.43
N ASP A 40 24.02 -0.79 6.15
CA ASP A 40 24.01 0.26 5.14
C ASP A 40 22.58 0.72 4.84
N LEU A 41 22.41 2.03 4.61
CA LEU A 41 21.21 2.60 4.02
C LEU A 41 21.18 2.25 2.53
N ILE A 42 20.17 1.48 2.11
CA ILE A 42 20.06 0.91 0.76
C ILE A 42 18.93 1.52 -0.08
N PHE A 43 18.02 2.26 0.54
CA PHE A 43 17.02 3.07 -0.14
C PHE A 43 16.61 4.24 0.75
N GLU A 44 16.50 5.43 0.17
CA GLU A 44 15.95 6.59 0.85
C GLU A 44 15.17 7.51 -0.10
N ASP A 45 14.17 8.15 0.48
CA ASP A 45 13.48 9.29 -0.10
C ASP A 45 13.05 10.25 1.01
N ASN A 46 13.44 11.52 0.90
CA ASN A 46 13.03 12.60 1.80
C ASN A 46 11.98 13.51 1.14
N PHE A 47 11.46 13.14 -0.03
CA PHE A 47 10.36 13.82 -0.72
C PHE A 47 10.59 15.33 -0.94
N ASP A 48 11.83 15.72 -1.26
CA ASP A 48 12.14 17.05 -1.80
C ASP A 48 11.38 17.29 -3.12
N ASP A 49 11.22 16.23 -3.92
CA ASP A 49 10.36 16.13 -5.08
C ASP A 49 9.79 14.70 -5.24
N LEU A 50 8.74 14.55 -6.06
CA LEU A 50 8.17 13.23 -6.34
C LEU A 50 8.87 12.60 -7.55
N ASP A 51 9.97 11.89 -7.28
CA ASP A 51 10.79 11.19 -8.26
C ASP A 51 10.03 10.00 -8.89
N VAL A 52 9.58 10.18 -10.12
CA VAL A 52 8.83 9.17 -10.88
C VAL A 52 9.68 8.01 -11.40
N GLN A 53 11.01 8.07 -11.24
CA GLN A 53 11.90 6.94 -11.51
C GLN A 53 12.01 6.02 -10.30
N LYS A 54 11.81 6.56 -9.08
CA LYS A 54 11.67 5.77 -7.85
C LYS A 54 10.23 5.31 -7.62
N TRP A 55 9.25 6.16 -7.89
CA TRP A 55 7.84 5.91 -7.56
C TRP A 55 6.98 5.84 -8.81
N GLU A 56 6.51 4.63 -9.12
CA GLU A 56 5.55 4.38 -10.19
C GLU A 56 4.12 4.57 -9.66
N HIS A 57 3.28 5.32 -10.37
CA HIS A 57 1.86 5.42 -10.06
C HIS A 57 1.08 4.20 -10.56
N GLU A 58 0.16 3.72 -9.73
CA GLU A 58 -0.89 2.82 -10.19
C GLU A 58 -2.00 3.63 -10.86
N ILE A 59 -2.45 3.19 -12.04
CA ILE A 59 -3.49 3.83 -12.84
C ILE A 59 -4.61 2.80 -13.04
N THR A 60 -5.68 2.93 -12.26
CA THR A 60 -6.78 1.96 -12.30
C THR A 60 -8.03 2.44 -11.55
N LEU A 61 -9.18 1.92 -11.98
CA LEU A 61 -10.52 2.03 -11.38
C LEU A 61 -10.91 0.77 -10.57
N ALA A 62 -10.03 -0.22 -10.48
CA ALA A 62 -10.33 -1.58 -10.00
C ALA A 62 -10.76 -1.67 -8.52
N GLY A 63 -10.48 -0.62 -7.72
CA GLY A 63 -10.86 -0.56 -6.31
C GLY A 63 -10.07 -1.51 -5.40
N GLY A 64 -8.81 -1.82 -5.75
CA GLY A 64 -7.88 -2.53 -4.87
C GLY A 64 -8.21 -4.00 -4.56
N GLY A 65 -9.24 -4.58 -5.19
CA GLY A 65 -9.81 -5.87 -4.78
C GLY A 65 -10.84 -5.77 -3.65
N ASN A 66 -11.04 -4.57 -3.09
CA ASN A 66 -11.94 -4.27 -1.98
C ASN A 66 -13.18 -3.45 -2.42
N TRP A 67 -13.32 -3.23 -3.74
CA TRP A 67 -14.34 -2.35 -4.33
C TRP A 67 -14.31 -0.93 -3.76
N GLU A 68 -13.10 -0.41 -3.53
CA GLU A 68 -12.87 0.96 -3.10
C GLU A 68 -13.33 1.97 -4.15
N PHE A 69 -13.68 3.18 -3.69
CA PHE A 69 -14.46 4.16 -4.46
C PHE A 69 -13.59 5.16 -5.24
N GLN A 70 -12.27 5.07 -5.13
CA GLN A 70 -11.34 5.95 -5.83
C GLN A 70 -10.89 5.40 -7.18
N TRP A 71 -10.57 6.31 -8.08
CA TRP A 71 -9.74 6.14 -9.25
C TRP A 71 -8.31 6.56 -8.92
N TYR A 72 -7.34 5.64 -9.04
CA TYR A 72 -5.92 5.98 -8.94
C TYR A 72 -5.37 6.49 -10.28
N GLY A 73 -4.59 7.56 -10.24
CA GLY A 73 -3.89 8.09 -11.42
C GLY A 73 -2.71 8.98 -11.08
N THR A 74 -2.15 9.62 -12.11
CA THR A 74 -0.89 10.40 -12.05
C THR A 74 -1.07 11.89 -11.80
N ASN A 75 -2.30 12.36 -11.58
CA ASN A 75 -2.56 13.79 -11.43
C ASN A 75 -1.83 14.35 -10.20
N ARG A 76 -1.08 15.44 -10.39
CA ARG A 76 -0.35 16.12 -9.31
C ARG A 76 -1.27 16.78 -8.27
N SER A 77 -2.56 16.91 -8.57
CA SER A 77 -3.56 17.23 -7.54
C SER A 77 -3.75 16.11 -6.52
N ASN A 78 -3.39 14.86 -6.83
CA ASN A 78 -3.57 13.71 -5.94
C ASN A 78 -2.26 13.18 -5.35
N SER A 79 -1.11 13.54 -5.94
CA SER A 79 0.21 13.22 -5.39
C SER A 79 1.24 14.30 -5.73
N PHE A 80 1.79 14.94 -4.71
CA PHE A 80 2.77 16.02 -4.86
C PHE A 80 3.65 16.10 -3.62
N CYS A 81 4.83 16.72 -3.78
CA CYS A 81 5.72 17.03 -2.66
C CYS A 81 5.71 18.53 -2.40
N GLU A 82 5.70 18.91 -1.13
CA GLU A 82 5.79 20.30 -0.69
C GLU A 82 6.53 20.33 0.66
N ASP A 83 7.56 21.18 0.76
CA ASP A 83 8.39 21.34 1.96
C ASP A 83 8.95 20.02 2.53
N GLY A 84 9.43 19.12 1.66
CA GLY A 84 10.01 17.83 2.05
C GLY A 84 8.98 16.79 2.50
N VAL A 85 7.70 16.98 2.16
CA VAL A 85 6.62 16.05 2.52
C VAL A 85 5.87 15.64 1.26
N LEU A 86 5.72 14.33 1.06
CA LEU A 86 4.79 13.78 0.09
C LEU A 86 3.36 13.85 0.63
N TYR A 87 2.45 14.36 -0.19
CA TYR A 87 1.01 14.37 0.04
C TYR A 87 0.33 13.43 -0.94
N ILE A 88 -0.42 12.46 -0.44
CA ILE A 88 -1.39 11.68 -1.23
C ILE A 88 -2.78 12.16 -0.85
N ARG A 89 -3.44 12.86 -1.77
CA ARG A 89 -4.65 13.65 -1.52
C ARG A 89 -5.85 13.14 -2.32
N PRO A 90 -7.04 13.00 -1.70
CA PRO A 90 -8.25 12.66 -2.41
C PRO A 90 -8.88 13.94 -3.02
N THR A 91 -9.45 13.83 -4.22
CA THR A 91 -10.24 14.89 -4.87
C THR A 91 -11.50 14.28 -5.48
N LEU A 92 -12.50 15.08 -5.87
CA LEU A 92 -13.70 14.51 -6.50
C LEU A 92 -13.45 14.21 -7.98
N THR A 93 -14.01 13.10 -8.47
CA THR A 93 -13.98 12.78 -9.90
C THR A 93 -14.77 13.80 -10.71
N ALA A 94 -15.87 14.31 -10.14
CA ALA A 94 -16.71 15.32 -10.77
C ALA A 94 -15.96 16.63 -11.08
N ASP A 95 -14.93 16.98 -10.31
CA ASP A 95 -14.10 18.17 -10.56
C ASP A 95 -13.29 18.03 -11.86
N THR A 96 -13.05 16.79 -12.32
CA THR A 96 -12.33 16.51 -13.56
C THR A 96 -13.27 16.34 -14.75
N ILE A 97 -14.29 15.50 -14.62
CA ILE A 97 -15.12 15.06 -15.76
C ILE A 97 -16.57 15.56 -15.70
N GLY A 98 -16.97 16.18 -14.59
CA GLY A 98 -18.35 16.60 -14.34
C GLY A 98 -19.24 15.47 -13.82
N GLU A 99 -20.28 15.83 -13.05
CA GLU A 99 -21.23 14.86 -12.48
C GLU A 99 -21.98 14.08 -13.55
N GLN A 100 -22.34 14.73 -14.66
CA GLN A 100 -23.09 14.09 -15.74
C GLN A 100 -22.28 12.93 -16.36
N ALA A 101 -20.99 13.16 -16.65
CA ALA A 101 -20.13 12.12 -17.23
C ALA A 101 -19.97 10.92 -16.29
N MET A 102 -19.88 11.16 -14.98
CA MET A 102 -19.86 10.07 -13.99
C MET A 102 -21.09 9.17 -14.04
N MET A 103 -22.23 9.69 -14.49
CA MET A 103 -23.51 8.98 -14.52
C MET A 103 -23.84 8.39 -15.90
N SER A 104 -23.12 8.72 -16.97
CA SER A 104 -23.49 8.28 -18.33
C SER A 104 -22.35 7.83 -19.22
N ASP A 105 -21.11 8.20 -18.92
CA ASP A 105 -20.04 8.09 -19.89
C ASP A 105 -19.19 6.84 -19.63
N LEU A 106 -18.57 6.34 -20.70
CA LEU A 106 -17.50 5.37 -20.62
C LEU A 106 -16.20 6.12 -20.30
N LEU A 107 -15.64 5.88 -19.11
CA LEU A 107 -14.32 6.38 -18.76
C LEU A 107 -13.28 5.33 -19.09
N SER A 108 -12.31 5.71 -19.93
CA SER A 108 -11.11 4.94 -20.22
C SER A 108 -9.90 5.64 -19.61
N VAL A 109 -9.05 4.88 -18.91
CA VAL A 109 -7.84 5.38 -18.24
C VAL A 109 -6.56 4.86 -18.92
N HIS A 110 -6.68 4.41 -20.17
CA HIS A 110 -5.54 3.90 -20.95
C HIS A 110 -4.52 4.95 -21.39
N GLY A 111 -4.81 6.25 -21.20
CA GLY A 111 -3.86 7.33 -21.48
C GLY A 111 -3.47 7.44 -22.96
N GLY A 112 -2.72 8.50 -23.31
CA GLY A 112 -2.18 8.67 -24.66
C GLY A 112 -0.71 8.27 -24.77
N ASN A 113 -0.02 8.16 -23.63
CA ASN A 113 1.44 8.01 -23.56
C ASN A 113 1.84 6.80 -22.69
N PRO A 114 3.07 6.25 -22.86
CA PRO A 114 3.52 5.09 -22.08
C PRO A 114 3.44 5.26 -20.55
N ALA A 115 3.59 6.48 -20.04
CA ALA A 115 3.50 6.79 -18.60
C ALA A 115 2.06 6.83 -18.07
N GLU A 116 1.05 6.75 -18.93
CA GLU A 116 -0.37 6.84 -18.58
C GLU A 116 -1.12 5.53 -18.84
N VAL A 117 -0.38 4.47 -19.15
CA VAL A 117 -0.97 3.16 -19.42
C VAL A 117 -1.58 2.62 -18.14
N CYS A 118 -2.86 2.25 -18.21
CA CYS A 118 -3.55 1.56 -17.13
C CYS A 118 -2.74 0.36 -16.63
N THR A 119 -2.53 0.28 -15.32
CA THR A 119 -1.63 -0.69 -14.70
C THR A 119 -2.37 -1.91 -14.14
N ASN A 120 -3.70 -1.86 -14.04
CA ASN A 120 -4.52 -2.98 -13.57
C ASN A 120 -5.89 -2.98 -14.26
N ALA A 121 -6.12 -3.96 -15.14
CA ALA A 121 -7.36 -4.13 -15.90
C ALA A 121 -8.45 -4.92 -15.18
N GLN A 122 -8.16 -5.51 -14.02
CA GLN A 122 -9.16 -6.28 -13.27
C GLN A 122 -10.33 -5.40 -12.86
N PHE A 123 -11.51 -6.00 -12.73
CA PHE A 123 -12.72 -5.32 -12.21
C PHE A 123 -13.06 -4.00 -12.92
N TRP A 124 -12.96 -3.97 -14.25
CA TRP A 124 -13.18 -2.76 -15.07
C TRP A 124 -12.17 -1.65 -14.75
N GLY A 125 -10.96 -2.02 -14.36
CA GLY A 125 -9.94 -1.11 -13.87
C GLY A 125 -9.39 -0.16 -14.93
N CYS A 126 -9.41 -0.54 -16.20
CA CYS A 126 -8.95 0.34 -17.28
C CYS A 126 -10.07 1.08 -18.00
N GLU A 127 -11.27 0.50 -18.03
CA GLU A 127 -12.44 1.08 -18.68
C GLU A 127 -13.70 0.72 -17.89
N ARG A 128 -14.47 1.73 -17.48
CA ARG A 128 -15.71 1.55 -16.72
C ARG A 128 -16.81 2.44 -17.27
N GLN A 129 -18.01 1.89 -17.37
CA GLN A 129 -19.21 2.60 -17.80
C GLN A 129 -19.94 3.17 -16.57
N GLY A 130 -20.16 4.48 -16.55
CA GLY A 130 -20.99 5.15 -15.57
C GLY A 130 -22.48 4.91 -15.83
N SER A 131 -23.28 4.86 -14.77
CA SER A 131 -24.74 4.82 -14.84
C SER A 131 -25.34 5.53 -13.62
N PRO A 132 -26.62 5.96 -13.65
CA PRO A 132 -27.25 6.58 -12.48
C PRO A 132 -27.29 5.66 -11.24
N SER A 133 -27.39 4.34 -11.44
CA SER A 133 -27.44 3.34 -10.35
C SER A 133 -26.06 2.88 -9.89
N ASN A 134 -25.03 3.04 -10.73
CA ASN A 134 -23.65 2.72 -10.41
C ASN A 134 -22.74 3.70 -11.17
N ILE A 135 -22.47 4.84 -10.52
CA ILE A 135 -21.63 5.89 -11.08
C ILE A 135 -20.18 5.42 -11.22
N LEU A 136 -19.41 6.12 -12.05
CA LEU A 136 -17.95 6.01 -12.01
C LEU A 136 -17.40 6.29 -10.61
N ASN A 137 -16.21 5.77 -10.30
CA ASN A 137 -15.49 5.96 -9.04
C ASN A 137 -15.58 7.43 -8.60
N PRO A 138 -16.31 7.77 -7.52
CA PRO A 138 -16.65 9.15 -7.19
C PRO A 138 -15.46 10.02 -6.76
N VAL A 139 -14.33 9.38 -6.45
CA VAL A 139 -13.13 10.02 -5.92
C VAL A 139 -11.95 9.75 -6.84
N ARG A 140 -11.01 10.68 -6.91
CA ARG A 140 -9.66 10.47 -7.45
C ARG A 140 -8.66 10.47 -6.30
N SER A 141 -7.65 9.63 -6.39
CA SER A 141 -6.56 9.57 -5.42
C SER A 141 -5.27 9.10 -6.11
N ALA A 142 -4.22 8.81 -5.33
CA ALA A 142 -2.99 8.22 -5.83
C ALA A 142 -2.56 7.00 -5.00
N ARG A 143 -1.90 6.09 -5.71
CA ARG A 143 -1.19 4.92 -5.18
C ARG A 143 0.14 4.87 -5.90
N ILE A 144 1.22 4.92 -5.14
CA ILE A 144 2.59 4.87 -5.67
C ILE A 144 3.33 3.65 -5.15
N ARG A 145 4.23 3.10 -5.97
CA ARG A 145 4.94 1.86 -5.67
C ARG A 145 6.37 1.85 -6.22
N THR A 146 7.21 1.03 -5.62
CA THR A 146 8.63 0.85 -6.00
C THR A 146 8.89 -0.42 -6.84
N SER A 147 7.84 -1.07 -7.38
CA SER A 147 7.91 -2.39 -8.03
C SER A 147 9.00 -2.56 -9.10
N THR A 148 9.33 -1.49 -9.81
CA THR A 148 10.38 -1.48 -10.84
C THR A 148 11.71 -0.94 -10.34
N SER A 149 11.68 -0.03 -9.37
CA SER A 149 12.83 0.75 -8.91
C SER A 149 13.57 0.11 -7.75
N PHE A 150 12.86 -0.43 -6.76
CA PHE A 150 13.44 -0.97 -5.54
C PHE A 150 12.55 -2.04 -4.92
N ASN A 151 13.12 -3.22 -4.76
CA ASN A 151 12.54 -4.36 -4.05
C ASN A 151 13.61 -4.84 -3.08
N PHE A 152 13.20 -5.28 -1.90
CA PHE A 152 14.14 -5.84 -0.93
C PHE A 152 13.53 -7.05 -0.23
N LYS A 153 14.41 -7.92 0.26
CA LYS A 153 14.08 -9.00 1.16
C LYS A 153 15.02 -8.92 2.33
N TYR A 154 14.45 -8.95 3.53
CA TYR A 154 15.12 -8.75 4.81
C TYR A 154 15.76 -7.37 4.92
N GLY A 155 15.57 -6.70 6.04
CA GLY A 155 15.96 -5.31 6.18
C GLY A 155 15.26 -4.65 7.35
N LYS A 156 15.62 -3.41 7.60
CA LYS A 156 14.83 -2.49 8.42
C LYS A 156 14.20 -1.45 7.52
N ALA A 157 12.88 -1.31 7.50
CA ALA A 157 12.19 -0.23 6.82
C ALA A 157 11.60 0.73 7.84
N GLU A 158 11.74 2.03 7.60
CA GLU A 158 11.15 3.09 8.38
C GLU A 158 10.40 4.05 7.46
N VAL A 159 9.14 4.32 7.78
CA VAL A 159 8.32 5.32 7.09
C VAL A 159 7.77 6.26 8.13
N ARG A 160 8.16 7.54 8.04
CA ARG A 160 7.62 8.58 8.92
C ARG A 160 6.44 9.24 8.23
N ALA A 161 5.24 9.04 8.76
CA ALA A 161 4.01 9.48 8.13
C ALA A 161 2.98 10.00 9.14
N LYS A 162 2.01 10.76 8.66
CA LYS A 162 0.90 11.31 9.43
C LYS A 162 -0.40 10.96 8.74
N LEU A 163 -1.36 10.45 9.50
CA LEU A 163 -2.64 10.01 8.92
C LEU A 163 -3.46 11.21 8.39
N PRO A 164 -4.21 11.00 7.29
CA PRO A 164 -5.24 11.94 6.86
C PRO A 164 -6.39 12.00 7.87
N VAL A 165 -7.10 13.13 7.88
CA VAL A 165 -8.39 13.27 8.54
C VAL A 165 -9.48 13.49 7.49
N GLY A 166 -10.51 12.67 7.57
CA GLY A 166 -11.67 12.75 6.71
C GLY A 166 -12.44 11.45 6.76
N ASP A 167 -13.76 11.55 6.80
CA ASP A 167 -14.60 10.36 6.86
C ASP A 167 -14.38 9.47 5.63
N TRP A 168 -14.29 8.16 5.88
CA TRP A 168 -14.19 7.12 4.84
C TRP A 168 -12.86 7.07 4.08
N LEU A 169 -11.85 7.81 4.53
CA LEU A 169 -10.49 7.69 4.01
C LEU A 169 -9.79 6.44 4.55
N TRP A 170 -9.04 5.74 3.71
CA TRP A 170 -8.31 4.51 4.04
C TRP A 170 -6.85 4.63 3.60
N PRO A 171 -5.98 5.24 4.43
CA PRO A 171 -4.54 5.29 4.19
C PRO A 171 -3.87 3.92 4.39
N ALA A 172 -2.85 3.63 3.58
CA ALA A 172 -2.01 2.44 3.75
C ALA A 172 -0.54 2.66 3.36
N ILE A 173 0.37 2.04 4.11
CA ILE A 173 1.80 1.84 3.82
C ILE A 173 2.07 0.35 3.97
N TRP A 174 2.47 -0.30 2.88
CA TRP A 174 2.45 -1.76 2.81
C TRP A 174 3.37 -2.27 1.70
N PHE A 175 3.55 -3.57 1.65
CA PHE A 175 4.48 -4.22 0.72
C PHE A 175 3.84 -5.41 0.04
N MET A 176 4.15 -5.57 -1.24
CA MET A 176 3.71 -6.70 -2.07
C MET A 176 4.92 -7.41 -2.69
N PRO A 177 4.84 -8.73 -2.93
CA PRO A 177 5.93 -9.49 -3.49
C PRO A 177 6.21 -9.06 -4.94
N ARG A 178 7.48 -8.93 -5.31
CA ARG A 178 7.89 -8.60 -6.69
C ARG A 178 7.43 -9.66 -7.69
N TYR A 179 7.35 -10.91 -7.24
CA TYR A 179 6.90 -12.06 -8.03
C TYR A 179 6.00 -12.97 -7.19
N ASN A 180 4.99 -13.55 -7.84
CA ASN A 180 4.08 -14.53 -7.25
C ASN A 180 4.71 -15.93 -7.16
N LYS A 181 5.83 -16.08 -6.45
CA LYS A 181 6.61 -17.34 -6.40
C LYS A 181 5.79 -18.54 -5.92
N TYR A 182 4.89 -18.33 -4.96
CA TYR A 182 4.13 -19.39 -4.31
C TYR A 182 2.67 -19.45 -4.80
N GLY A 183 2.31 -18.65 -5.81
CA GLY A 183 0.94 -18.52 -6.31
C GLY A 183 0.38 -17.11 -6.13
N THR A 184 -0.87 -16.92 -6.55
CA THR A 184 -1.59 -15.64 -6.40
C THR A 184 -1.83 -15.29 -4.95
N TRP A 185 -2.24 -14.05 -4.67
CA TRP A 185 -2.57 -13.62 -3.31
C TRP A 185 -3.55 -14.58 -2.61
N PRO A 186 -3.33 -14.91 -1.32
CA PRO A 186 -2.28 -14.44 -0.42
C PRO A 186 -1.06 -15.37 -0.37
N SER A 187 -0.94 -16.34 -1.27
CA SER A 187 0.09 -17.40 -1.20
C SER A 187 1.51 -16.87 -1.30
N SER A 188 1.72 -15.74 -1.96
CA SER A 188 3.03 -15.06 -2.04
C SER A 188 3.22 -13.92 -1.03
N GLY A 189 2.27 -13.72 -0.12
CA GLY A 189 2.37 -12.77 0.99
C GLY A 189 1.90 -11.34 0.66
N GLU A 190 1.58 -10.59 1.72
CA GLU A 190 1.37 -9.14 1.79
C GLU A 190 1.79 -8.67 3.19
N ILE A 191 2.48 -7.53 3.29
CA ILE A 191 2.93 -6.97 4.57
C ILE A 191 2.33 -5.58 4.73
N ASP A 192 1.39 -5.42 5.65
CA ASP A 192 0.77 -4.14 5.96
C ASP A 192 1.49 -3.52 7.16
N LEU A 193 2.38 -2.56 6.87
CA LEU A 193 3.13 -1.84 7.90
C LEU A 193 2.25 -0.85 8.66
N MET A 194 1.30 -0.24 7.96
CA MET A 194 0.29 0.65 8.52
C MET A 194 -0.94 0.65 7.62
N GLU A 195 -2.08 0.28 8.19
CA GLU A 195 -3.40 0.58 7.65
C GLU A 195 -4.25 1.28 8.71
N SER A 196 -5.07 2.25 8.29
CA SER A 196 -5.95 2.97 9.21
C SER A 196 -7.16 3.57 8.49
N ARG A 197 -7.97 4.32 9.22
CA ARG A 197 -9.16 5.04 8.75
C ARG A 197 -9.04 6.52 9.12
N GLY A 198 -9.37 7.41 8.19
CA GLY A 198 -9.29 8.86 8.43
C GLY A 198 -10.44 9.44 9.27
N ASN A 199 -11.45 8.64 9.63
CA ASN A 199 -12.57 9.09 10.45
C ASN A 199 -12.09 9.51 11.85
N LYS A 200 -12.46 10.69 12.33
CA LYS A 200 -12.08 11.10 13.71
C LYS A 200 -12.85 10.37 14.81
N ASN A 201 -14.06 9.92 14.54
CA ASN A 201 -15.00 9.42 15.56
C ASN A 201 -15.74 8.16 15.09
N LEU A 202 -15.06 7.26 14.39
CA LEU A 202 -15.66 5.99 13.95
C LEU A 202 -15.57 4.98 15.08
N ILE A 203 -16.66 4.77 15.80
CA ILE A 203 -16.73 3.91 16.97
C ILE A 203 -17.28 2.54 16.60
N HIS A 204 -16.53 1.48 16.90
CA HIS A 204 -16.99 0.10 16.79
C HIS A 204 -16.71 -0.63 18.10
N ASN A 205 -17.72 -1.27 18.68
CA ASN A 205 -17.62 -1.95 19.99
C ASN A 205 -17.02 -1.07 21.11
N GLY A 206 -17.33 0.23 21.10
CA GLY A 206 -16.86 1.19 22.10
C GLY A 206 -15.42 1.69 21.90
N VAL A 207 -14.75 1.29 20.81
CA VAL A 207 -13.40 1.72 20.46
C VAL A 207 -13.44 2.62 19.23
N ASN A 208 -12.65 3.70 19.22
CA ASN A 208 -12.43 4.51 18.03
C ASN A 208 -11.52 3.74 17.06
N ILE A 209 -12.10 3.16 16.01
CA ILE A 209 -11.39 2.43 14.95
C ILE A 209 -10.96 3.35 13.79
N GLY A 210 -11.14 4.66 13.98
CA GLY A 210 -10.75 5.75 13.09
C GLY A 210 -9.27 6.13 13.21
N THR A 211 -8.98 7.43 13.30
CA THR A 211 -7.61 7.95 13.37
C THR A 211 -6.84 7.57 14.64
N GLU A 212 -7.52 7.00 15.64
CA GLU A 212 -6.91 6.49 16.87
C GLU A 212 -6.41 5.05 16.76
N GLN A 213 -6.58 4.39 15.61
CA GLN A 213 -6.27 2.98 15.46
C GLN A 213 -5.44 2.71 14.20
N VAL A 214 -4.35 1.97 14.36
CA VAL A 214 -3.53 1.45 13.25
C VAL A 214 -3.53 -0.07 13.29
N GLY A 215 -3.74 -0.69 12.13
CA GLY A 215 -3.54 -2.11 11.89
C GLY A 215 -2.16 -2.39 11.30
N GLN A 216 -1.57 -3.51 11.72
CA GLN A 216 -0.35 -4.09 11.15
C GLN A 216 -0.61 -5.57 10.91
N THR A 217 -0.50 -6.00 9.66
CA THR A 217 -1.04 -7.29 9.23
C THR A 217 -0.06 -8.01 8.30
N LEU A 218 -0.05 -9.33 8.37
CA LEU A 218 0.57 -10.19 7.36
C LEU A 218 -0.52 -11.03 6.71
N HIS A 219 -0.73 -10.90 5.41
CA HIS A 219 -1.60 -11.83 4.67
C HIS A 219 -0.78 -13.00 4.12
N PHE A 220 -1.27 -14.21 4.38
CA PHE A 220 -0.66 -15.46 3.96
C PHE A 220 -1.72 -16.54 3.90
N GLY A 221 -1.57 -17.54 3.04
CA GLY A 221 -2.50 -18.67 2.97
C GLY A 221 -2.51 -19.29 1.58
N PRO A 222 -3.07 -20.50 1.40
CA PRO A 222 -3.04 -21.18 0.11
C PRO A 222 -3.94 -20.54 -0.95
N TYR A 223 -5.03 -19.87 -0.53
CA TYR A 223 -6.03 -19.25 -1.41
C TYR A 223 -6.67 -18.02 -0.75
N TRP A 224 -7.29 -17.14 -1.55
CA TRP A 224 -7.94 -15.90 -1.08
C TRP A 224 -8.99 -16.12 0.02
N TYR A 225 -9.80 -17.18 -0.09
CA TYR A 225 -10.83 -17.52 0.90
C TYR A 225 -10.27 -18.26 2.14
N LEU A 226 -8.99 -18.60 2.12
CA LEU A 226 -8.24 -19.23 3.22
C LEU A 226 -7.09 -18.32 3.65
N ASN A 227 -7.35 -17.01 3.69
CA ASN A 227 -6.39 -16.07 4.24
C ASN A 227 -6.17 -16.33 5.74
N GLY A 228 -4.92 -16.30 6.17
CA GLY A 228 -4.44 -16.54 7.53
C GLY A 228 -4.23 -15.28 8.34
N TYR A 229 -4.52 -14.10 7.78
CA TYR A 229 -4.26 -12.80 8.39
C TYR A 229 -4.79 -12.63 9.82
N ASP A 230 -5.92 -13.26 10.19
CA ASP A 230 -6.45 -13.23 11.55
C ASP A 230 -5.45 -13.74 12.61
N TYR A 231 -4.49 -14.58 12.21
CA TYR A 231 -3.41 -15.09 13.08
C TYR A 231 -2.16 -14.21 13.09
N ALA A 232 -2.14 -13.13 12.31
CA ALA A 232 -1.00 -12.25 12.12
C ALA A 232 -1.41 -10.77 11.94
N SER A 233 -2.56 -10.38 12.50
CA SER A 233 -3.05 -9.01 12.49
C SER A 233 -3.05 -8.44 13.90
N TYR A 234 -2.51 -7.24 14.05
CA TYR A 234 -2.33 -6.56 15.32
C TYR A 234 -2.82 -5.13 15.20
N VAL A 235 -3.54 -4.69 16.23
CA VAL A 235 -4.16 -3.37 16.26
C VAL A 235 -3.57 -2.57 17.40
N VAL A 236 -3.15 -1.34 17.12
CA VAL A 236 -2.53 -0.44 18.10
C VAL A 236 -3.37 0.82 18.23
N ASN A 237 -3.99 0.99 19.39
CA ASN A 237 -4.79 2.18 19.69
C ASN A 237 -3.92 3.27 20.34
N ASN A 238 -4.15 4.51 19.92
CA ASN A 238 -3.55 5.71 20.48
C ASN A 238 -4.66 6.76 20.65
N GLY A 239 -5.08 7.03 21.90
CA GLY A 239 -6.12 8.01 22.18
C GLY A 239 -5.74 9.46 21.86
N ALA A 240 -4.46 9.74 21.61
CA ALA A 240 -4.04 11.03 21.04
C ALA A 240 -4.27 11.12 19.53
N GLY A 241 -4.58 10.02 18.84
CA GLY A 241 -4.72 9.95 17.39
C GLY A 241 -3.38 9.91 16.65
N TYR A 242 -3.33 9.20 15.54
CA TYR A 242 -2.19 9.21 14.59
C TYR A 242 -2.32 10.31 13.52
N ASP A 243 -3.39 11.12 13.61
CA ASP A 243 -3.66 12.27 12.74
C ASP A 243 -3.14 13.60 13.29
N ASN A 244 -2.67 13.64 14.54
CA ASN A 244 -2.23 14.88 15.17
C ASN A 244 -0.74 15.18 14.91
N ASP A 245 0.11 14.16 14.84
CA ASP A 245 1.54 14.28 14.60
C ASP A 245 2.04 13.24 13.58
N PHE A 246 3.29 13.40 13.14
CA PHE A 246 3.97 12.36 12.37
C PHE A 246 4.44 11.26 13.31
N HIS A 247 4.18 10.02 12.91
CA HIS A 247 4.59 8.81 13.60
C HIS A 247 5.57 8.02 12.76
N LEU A 248 6.47 7.29 13.43
CA LEU A 248 7.46 6.45 12.79
C LEU A 248 6.95 5.00 12.74
N TYR A 249 6.57 4.53 11.56
CA TYR A 249 6.16 3.14 11.33
C TYR A 249 7.38 2.33 10.88
N GLN A 250 7.67 1.24 11.59
CA GLN A 250 8.92 0.49 11.40
C GLN A 250 8.66 -1.00 11.20
N LEU A 251 9.40 -1.58 10.26
CA LEU A 251 9.47 -3.00 9.99
C LEU A 251 10.92 -3.46 10.21
N GLU A 252 11.13 -4.48 11.02
CA GLU A 252 12.36 -5.24 11.08
C GLU A 252 12.07 -6.65 10.58
N TRP A 253 12.58 -6.98 9.39
CA TRP A 253 12.27 -8.21 8.69
C TRP A 253 13.54 -9.04 8.53
N THR A 254 13.56 -10.19 9.17
CA THR A 254 14.72 -11.11 9.22
C THR A 254 14.33 -12.47 8.65
N PRO A 255 15.30 -13.37 8.39
CA PRO A 255 15.00 -14.76 8.08
C PRO A 255 14.20 -15.51 9.18
N GLU A 256 14.21 -15.03 10.43
CA GLU A 256 13.63 -15.70 11.59
C GLU A 256 12.32 -15.08 12.10
N TYR A 257 12.08 -13.79 11.82
CA TYR A 257 10.90 -13.05 12.27
C TYR A 257 10.61 -11.80 11.45
N ILE A 258 9.37 -11.35 11.58
CA ILE A 258 8.92 -10.02 11.16
C ILE A 258 8.45 -9.29 12.40
N LYS A 259 9.07 -8.15 12.69
CA LYS A 259 8.72 -7.30 13.82
C LYS A 259 8.20 -5.97 13.32
N PHE A 260 7.11 -5.53 13.91
CA PHE A 260 6.55 -4.22 13.69
C PHE A 260 6.82 -3.32 14.90
N SER A 261 6.96 -2.02 14.66
CA SER A 261 7.05 -1.02 15.71
C SER A 261 6.40 0.29 15.28
N ILE A 262 5.94 1.06 16.25
CA ILE A 262 5.48 2.44 16.07
C ILE A 262 6.23 3.31 17.08
N ASP A 263 6.83 4.40 16.62
CA ASP A 263 7.59 5.35 17.45
C ASP A 263 8.68 4.69 18.32
N ASN A 264 9.44 3.76 17.72
CA ASN A 264 10.48 2.95 18.37
C ASN A 264 9.98 2.03 19.49
N LYS A 265 8.67 1.81 19.57
CA LYS A 265 8.06 0.85 20.48
C LYS A 265 7.58 -0.36 19.69
N GLU A 266 8.09 -1.54 20.07
CA GLU A 266 7.62 -2.80 19.50
C GLU A 266 6.11 -2.97 19.74
N THR A 267 5.41 -3.29 18.66
CA THR A 267 3.98 -3.58 18.67
C THR A 267 3.76 -5.09 18.68
N THR A 268 4.47 -5.81 17.80
CA THR A 268 4.43 -7.27 17.70
C THR A 268 5.66 -7.83 16.99
N THR A 269 5.97 -9.10 17.27
CA THR A 269 6.95 -9.92 16.56
C THR A 269 6.30 -11.24 16.14
N ILE A 270 6.29 -11.53 14.85
CA ILE A 270 5.65 -12.70 14.25
C ILE A 270 6.72 -13.65 13.72
N ARG A 271 6.53 -14.95 13.98
CA ARG A 271 7.45 -16.04 13.59
C ARG A 271 6.66 -17.13 12.90
N GLY A 272 7.24 -17.73 11.86
CA GLY A 272 6.68 -18.91 11.22
C GLY A 272 7.09 -20.22 11.91
N PRO A 273 6.81 -21.40 11.31
CA PRO A 273 6.24 -21.58 9.97
C PRO A 273 4.83 -20.99 9.81
N PHE A 274 4.58 -20.23 8.75
CA PHE A 274 3.26 -19.62 8.52
C PHE A 274 2.17 -20.64 8.21
N TRP A 275 2.52 -21.85 7.74
CA TRP A 275 1.53 -22.93 7.57
C TRP A 275 0.90 -23.34 8.90
N GLU A 276 1.74 -23.50 9.92
CA GLU A 276 1.35 -23.86 11.28
C GLU A 276 0.67 -22.69 11.98
N LEU A 277 1.20 -21.47 11.85
CA LEU A 277 0.61 -20.25 12.41
C LEU A 277 -0.85 -20.07 11.94
N GLY A 278 -1.09 -20.27 10.64
CA GLY A 278 -2.43 -20.15 10.04
C GLY A 278 -3.35 -21.34 10.30
N LYS A 279 -2.87 -22.39 11.00
CA LYS A 279 -3.59 -23.64 11.29
C LYS A 279 -4.18 -24.32 10.05
N PHE A 280 -3.43 -24.34 8.94
CA PHE A 280 -3.99 -24.80 7.67
C PHE A 280 -4.19 -26.31 7.57
N ASP A 281 -3.50 -27.12 8.40
CA ASP A 281 -3.81 -28.56 8.49
C ASP A 281 -5.27 -28.81 8.94
N GLU A 282 -5.80 -27.94 9.82
CA GLU A 282 -7.18 -28.00 10.33
C GLU A 282 -8.15 -27.23 9.42
N ARG A 283 -7.78 -26.04 8.97
CA ARG A 283 -8.66 -25.14 8.19
C ARG A 283 -8.75 -25.51 6.71
N ALA A 284 -7.76 -26.21 6.18
CA ALA A 284 -7.63 -26.55 4.77
C ALA A 284 -7.17 -28.01 4.59
N PRO A 285 -7.87 -29.00 5.17
CA PRO A 285 -7.46 -30.40 5.10
C PRO A 285 -7.35 -30.87 3.64
N ASN A 286 -6.31 -31.63 3.32
CA ASN A 286 -5.96 -32.08 1.96
C ASN A 286 -5.55 -30.97 0.98
N THR A 287 -5.25 -29.77 1.48
CA THR A 287 -4.66 -28.71 0.65
C THR A 287 -3.14 -28.83 0.67
N ASP A 288 -2.52 -28.74 -0.51
CA ASP A 288 -1.07 -28.71 -0.63
C ASP A 288 -0.50 -27.42 -0.03
N ASN A 289 0.49 -27.57 0.88
CA ASN A 289 1.21 -26.41 1.41
C ASN A 289 2.05 -25.74 0.29
N PRO A 290 1.72 -24.49 -0.11
CA PRO A 290 2.42 -23.81 -1.20
C PRO A 290 3.89 -23.50 -0.87
N TRP A 291 4.24 -23.50 0.41
CA TRP A 291 5.58 -23.19 0.92
C TRP A 291 6.42 -24.43 1.22
N ARG A 292 5.92 -25.66 0.94
CA ARG A 292 6.59 -26.94 1.26
C ARG A 292 8.01 -27.08 0.71
N THR A 293 8.36 -26.33 -0.33
CA THR A 293 9.69 -26.34 -0.97
C THR A 293 10.62 -25.27 -0.40
N SER A 294 10.11 -24.32 0.38
CA SER A 294 10.95 -23.33 1.05
C SER A 294 11.67 -23.96 2.24
N LYS A 295 12.90 -23.51 2.48
CA LYS A 295 13.69 -23.84 3.66
C LYS A 295 13.60 -22.75 4.74
N ASN A 296 12.94 -21.63 4.43
CA ASN A 296 12.83 -20.49 5.34
C ASN A 296 11.53 -20.59 6.13
N LEU A 297 11.62 -20.45 7.46
CA LEU A 297 10.44 -20.50 8.33
C LEU A 297 9.46 -19.36 8.05
N VAL A 298 9.96 -18.23 7.54
CA VAL A 298 9.15 -17.04 7.25
C VAL A 298 8.49 -17.04 5.87
N ALA A 299 8.59 -18.11 5.07
CA ALA A 299 7.82 -18.20 3.83
C ALA A 299 6.31 -18.00 4.12
N PRO A 300 5.57 -17.16 3.35
CA PRO A 300 5.94 -16.61 2.03
C PRO A 300 6.82 -15.37 2.03
N PHE A 301 7.11 -14.78 3.19
CA PHE A 301 7.91 -13.57 3.37
C PHE A 301 9.42 -13.83 3.29
N ASP A 302 9.82 -14.76 2.42
CA ASP A 302 11.21 -15.07 2.12
C ASP A 302 11.58 -14.70 0.68
N GLN A 303 10.77 -13.83 0.05
CA GLN A 303 10.95 -13.25 -1.29
C GLN A 303 11.15 -11.74 -1.19
N GLU A 304 11.56 -11.09 -2.29
CA GLU A 304 11.66 -9.64 -2.37
C GLU A 304 10.29 -9.00 -2.54
N PHE A 305 10.05 -7.92 -1.79
CA PHE A 305 8.83 -7.14 -1.80
C PHE A 305 9.13 -5.69 -2.18
N PHE A 306 8.18 -5.02 -2.84
CA PHE A 306 8.21 -3.59 -3.09
C PHE A 306 7.25 -2.85 -2.15
N LEU A 307 7.60 -1.61 -1.84
CA LEU A 307 6.79 -0.70 -1.03
C LEU A 307 5.67 -0.07 -1.87
N ILE A 308 4.51 0.10 -1.24
CA ILE A 308 3.31 0.76 -1.74
C ILE A 308 2.84 1.79 -0.70
N MET A 309 2.47 2.98 -1.15
CA MET A 309 1.78 3.97 -0.34
C MET A 309 0.56 4.48 -1.10
N ASN A 310 -0.59 4.54 -0.43
CA ASN A 310 -1.83 5.02 -1.04
C ASN A 310 -2.80 5.62 -0.05
N LEU A 311 -3.81 6.28 -0.62
CA LEU A 311 -5.00 6.70 0.08
C LEU A 311 -6.23 6.19 -0.67
N ALA A 312 -6.80 5.09 -0.21
CA ALA A 312 -8.08 4.59 -0.67
C ALA A 312 -9.24 5.37 -0.04
N VAL A 313 -10.45 5.20 -0.58
CA VAL A 313 -11.69 5.78 -0.04
C VAL A 313 -12.82 4.75 -0.09
N GLY A 314 -13.49 4.56 1.03
CA GLY A 314 -14.60 3.62 1.17
C GLY A 314 -14.20 2.19 0.84
N GLY A 315 -15.13 1.42 0.28
CA GLY A 315 -14.96 -0.01 0.02
C GLY A 315 -16.13 -0.83 0.58
N THR A 316 -16.39 -1.99 -0.03
CA THR A 316 -17.53 -2.86 0.35
C THR A 316 -17.10 -4.17 1.00
N ASN A 317 -15.78 -4.37 1.20
CA ASN A 317 -15.21 -5.57 1.80
C ASN A 317 -15.44 -5.70 3.32
N GLY A 318 -16.11 -4.74 3.97
CA GLY A 318 -16.32 -4.73 5.41
C GLY A 318 -15.30 -3.95 6.22
N TYR A 319 -14.25 -3.40 5.60
CA TYR A 319 -13.23 -2.61 6.30
C TYR A 319 -13.83 -1.43 7.07
N PHE A 320 -14.88 -0.81 6.52
CA PHE A 320 -15.78 0.08 7.25
C PHE A 320 -17.01 -0.73 7.70
N PRO A 321 -17.16 -1.09 8.99
CA PRO A 321 -18.28 -1.91 9.45
C PRO A 321 -19.62 -1.17 9.29
N ASP A 322 -20.68 -1.91 8.95
CA ASP A 322 -22.02 -1.32 8.79
C ASP A 322 -22.66 -0.94 10.13
N ASP A 323 -22.21 -1.57 11.23
CA ASP A 323 -22.66 -1.34 12.60
C ASP A 323 -21.78 -0.35 13.39
N ALA A 324 -20.74 0.21 12.75
CA ALA A 324 -19.93 1.26 13.36
C ALA A 324 -20.69 2.60 13.40
N GLN A 325 -20.48 3.35 14.47
CA GLN A 325 -21.09 4.65 14.70
C GLN A 325 -20.12 5.76 14.28
N ASN A 326 -20.54 6.61 13.36
CA ASN A 326 -19.83 7.84 12.98
C ASN A 326 -20.82 9.01 13.02
N PRO A 327 -20.43 10.23 13.43
CA PRO A 327 -21.35 11.36 13.51
C PRO A 327 -22.11 11.66 12.21
N THR A 328 -21.48 11.43 11.05
CA THR A 328 -22.11 11.65 9.73
C THR A 328 -22.92 10.45 9.23
N GLY A 329 -22.87 9.31 9.94
CA GLY A 329 -23.42 8.03 9.51
C GLY A 329 -22.69 7.43 8.31
N LYS A 330 -22.59 6.10 8.23
CA LYS A 330 -22.02 5.45 7.05
C LYS A 330 -22.98 5.59 5.86
N PRO A 331 -22.54 6.15 4.71
CA PRO A 331 -23.46 6.49 3.62
C PRO A 331 -23.82 5.33 2.69
N TRP A 332 -23.17 4.16 2.82
CA TRP A 332 -23.45 2.95 2.04
C TRP A 332 -23.53 1.72 2.93
N ASN A 333 -24.16 0.66 2.43
CA ASN A 333 -24.10 -0.68 3.03
C ASN A 333 -23.09 -1.57 2.26
N ASN A 334 -22.32 -2.41 2.96
CA ASN A 334 -21.30 -3.27 2.33
C ASN A 334 -21.87 -4.29 1.32
N GLN A 335 -23.15 -4.62 1.38
CA GLN A 335 -23.81 -5.51 0.42
C GLN A 335 -24.55 -4.75 -0.69
N SER A 336 -24.50 -3.41 -0.70
CA SER A 336 -25.20 -2.62 -1.71
C SER A 336 -24.50 -2.69 -3.07
N PRO A 337 -25.22 -3.06 -4.15
CA PRO A 337 -24.68 -2.98 -5.51
C PRO A 337 -24.57 -1.53 -6.02
N SER A 338 -25.15 -0.56 -5.30
CA SER A 338 -25.14 0.87 -5.61
C SER A 338 -24.29 1.69 -4.62
N ALA A 339 -23.38 1.05 -3.89
CA ALA A 339 -22.57 1.68 -2.84
C ALA A 339 -21.83 2.95 -3.33
N PHE A 340 -21.34 2.97 -4.57
CA PHE A 340 -20.66 4.13 -5.17
C PHE A 340 -21.61 5.33 -5.27
N THR A 341 -22.83 5.09 -5.76
CA THR A 341 -23.88 6.10 -5.90
C THR A 341 -24.40 6.55 -4.53
N GLU A 342 -24.58 5.63 -3.58
CA GLU A 342 -25.00 5.94 -2.21
C GLU A 342 -23.98 6.82 -1.49
N PHE A 343 -22.70 6.46 -1.58
CA PHE A 343 -21.59 7.28 -1.08
C PHE A 343 -21.63 8.69 -1.67
N TRP A 344 -21.76 8.81 -3.00
CA TRP A 344 -21.79 10.09 -3.70
C TRP A 344 -23.01 10.96 -3.37
N ASN A 345 -24.20 10.37 -3.31
CA ASN A 345 -25.44 11.11 -3.03
C ASN A 345 -25.46 11.67 -1.60
N ASN A 346 -24.77 11.02 -0.68
CA ASN A 346 -24.64 11.48 0.71
C ASN A 346 -23.40 12.34 0.95
N ARG A 347 -22.69 12.82 -0.10
CA ARG A 347 -21.49 13.67 0.06
C ARG A 347 -21.70 14.93 0.91
N GLY A 348 -22.92 15.46 0.95
CA GLY A 348 -23.24 16.59 1.84
C GLY A 348 -23.00 16.30 3.33
N SER A 349 -23.02 15.04 3.78
CA SER A 349 -22.75 14.69 5.18
C SER A 349 -21.26 14.51 5.47
N TRP A 350 -20.52 13.83 4.59
CA TRP A 350 -19.14 13.43 4.86
C TRP A 350 -18.08 14.34 4.22
N LEU A 351 -18.35 14.94 3.07
CA LEU A 351 -17.37 15.77 2.35
C LEU A 351 -16.87 16.98 3.17
N PRO A 352 -17.70 17.65 3.99
CA PRO A 352 -17.20 18.73 4.85
C PRO A 352 -16.11 18.29 5.82
N THR A 353 -16.03 16.99 6.15
CA THR A 353 -14.98 16.46 7.04
C THR A 353 -13.60 16.39 6.38
N TRP A 354 -13.53 16.46 5.05
CA TRP A 354 -12.27 16.46 4.30
C TRP A 354 -11.66 17.86 4.19
N ASP A 355 -12.42 18.89 4.58
CA ASP A 355 -11.93 20.26 4.67
C ASP A 355 -11.34 20.74 3.33
N LEU A 356 -12.07 20.52 2.23
CA LEU A 356 -11.50 20.68 0.89
C LEU A 356 -11.09 22.12 0.56
N ASP A 357 -11.78 23.10 1.14
CA ASP A 357 -11.62 24.52 0.84
C ASP A 357 -10.49 25.20 1.64
N THR A 358 -9.85 24.49 2.58
CA THR A 358 -8.76 25.03 3.38
C THR A 358 -7.44 24.32 3.09
N ASP A 359 -6.35 25.09 3.02
CA ASP A 359 -4.97 24.60 2.83
C ASP A 359 -4.86 23.47 1.78
N TYR A 360 -5.57 23.64 0.67
CA TYR A 360 -5.59 22.67 -0.43
C TYR A 360 -5.95 21.23 0.02
N SER A 361 -6.83 21.09 1.01
CA SER A 361 -7.26 19.81 1.59
C SER A 361 -6.10 18.95 2.12
N LYS A 362 -4.96 19.57 2.47
CA LYS A 362 -3.79 18.86 3.01
C LYS A 362 -4.12 18.06 4.26
N ARG A 363 -5.14 18.46 5.02
CA ARG A 363 -5.63 17.72 6.19
C ARG A 363 -6.18 16.34 5.84
N ALA A 364 -6.84 16.19 4.68
CA ALA A 364 -7.35 14.92 4.18
C ALA A 364 -6.28 14.10 3.42
N SER A 365 -5.02 14.52 3.43
CA SER A 365 -3.94 13.84 2.73
C SER A 365 -3.17 12.91 3.66
N LEU A 366 -2.81 11.71 3.18
CA LEU A 366 -1.73 10.95 3.80
C LEU A 366 -0.44 11.72 3.56
N LYS A 367 0.28 12.05 4.64
CA LYS A 367 1.53 12.80 4.57
C LYS A 367 2.70 11.89 4.91
N VAL A 368 3.73 11.89 4.09
CA VAL A 368 4.95 11.09 4.31
C VAL A 368 6.16 12.01 4.28
N ASP A 369 6.90 12.04 5.38
CA ASP A 369 8.10 12.86 5.57
C ASP A 369 9.33 12.17 4.98
N TYR A 370 9.52 10.88 5.25
CA TYR A 370 10.57 10.11 4.60
C TYR A 370 10.27 8.62 4.57
N VAL A 371 10.97 7.94 3.67
CA VAL A 371 11.14 6.48 3.63
C VAL A 371 12.63 6.18 3.70
N LYS A 372 13.02 5.26 4.58
CA LYS A 372 14.40 4.77 4.68
C LYS A 372 14.43 3.27 4.89
N ILE A 373 15.33 2.58 4.18
CA ILE A 373 15.49 1.13 4.28
C ILE A 373 16.97 0.80 4.42
N TRP A 374 17.29 -0.03 5.41
CA TRP A 374 18.65 -0.49 5.70
C TRP A 374 18.78 -1.99 5.49
N ALA A 375 19.94 -2.41 5.01
CA ALA A 375 20.33 -3.82 4.98
C ALA A 375 20.59 -4.33 6.40
N LEU A 376 20.28 -5.61 6.65
CA LEU A 376 20.54 -6.28 7.91
C LEU A 376 21.91 -6.90 8.00
#